data_AF-A0A1G5J5K0-F1
#
_entry.id   AF-A0A1G5J5K0-F1
#
_cell.length_a   1.000
_cell.length_b   1.000
_cell.length_c   1.000
_cell.angle_alpha   90.00
_cell.angle_beta   90.00
_cell.angle_gamma   90.00
#
_symmetry.space_group_name_H-M   'P 1'
#
loop_
_entity.id
_entity.type
_entity.pdbx_description
1 polymer ?
#
loop_
_entity_poly.entity_id
_entity_poly.type
_entity_poly.pdbx_seq_one_letter_code
_entity_poly.pdbx_strand_id
1 'polypeptide(L)' 'MRKSVLIHLKMEQARSHLHELAKKYNGFLHPEVIKQSVILDKLIDQFNHEAESKNKADG' A
#
# COMPACT_ATOMS: atom_id res chain seq x y z
N MET A 1 -0.15 -3.04 20.45
CA MET A 1 -0.76 -2.30 19.32
C MET A 1 -0.90 -3.25 18.14
N ARG A 2 -2.09 -3.37 17.53
CA ARG A 2 -2.36 -4.36 16.48
C ARG A 2 -1.55 -4.00 15.22
N LYS A 3 -0.64 -4.88 14.78
CA LYS A 3 0.20 -4.72 13.57
C LYS A 3 -0.56 -4.18 12.36
N SER A 4 -1.83 -4.57 12.22
CA SER A 4 -2.76 -4.09 11.19
C SER A 4 -2.92 -2.57 11.12
N VAL A 5 -2.89 -1.83 12.24
CA VAL A 5 -3.02 -0.36 12.25
C VAL A 5 -1.78 0.31 11.65
N LEU A 6 -0.59 -0.23 11.91
CA LEU A 6 0.66 0.31 11.38
C LEU A 6 0.77 0.11 9.87
N ILE A 7 0.30 -1.03 9.36
CA ILE A 7 0.28 -1.31 7.93
C ILE A 7 -0.74 -0.41 7.23
N HIS A 8 -1.90 -0.20 7.84
CA HIS A 8 -2.92 0.70 7.30
C HIS A 8 -2.40 2.14 7.19
N LEU A 9 -1.72 2.65 8.22
CA LEU A 9 -1.08 3.96 8.17
C LEU A 9 -0.04 4.07 7.05
N LYS A 10 0.79 3.04 6.86
CA LYS A 10 1.77 3.00 5.76
C LYS A 10 1.10 3.00 4.38
N MET A 11 -0.03 2.30 4.23
CA MET A 11 -0.82 2.31 3.00
C MET A 11 -1.42 3.69 2.71
N GLU A 12 -1.97 4.36 3.73
CA GLU A 12 -2.48 5.72 3.58
C GLU A 12 -1.38 6.71 3.21
N GLN A 13 -0.21 6.63 3.85
CA GLN A 13 0.94 7.46 3.48
C GLN A 13 1.40 7.20 2.04
N ALA A 14 1.48 5.93 1.63
CA ALA A 14 1.86 5.56 0.28
C ALA A 14 0.83 6.04 -0.77
N ARG A 15 -0.47 6.01 -0.44
CA ARG A 15 -1.56 6.56 -1.26
C ARG A 15 -1.47 8.07 -1.43
N SER A 16 -1.29 8.81 -0.33
CA SER A 16 -1.14 10.27 -0.39
C SER A 16 0.06 10.66 -1.25
N HIS A 17 1.19 9.97 -1.05
CA HIS A 17 2.40 10.22 -1.84
C HIS A 17 2.20 9.89 -3.33
N LEU A 18 1.50 8.80 -3.67
CA LEU A 18 1.16 8.47 -5.05
C LEU A 18 0.27 9.55 -5.69
N HIS A 19 -0.70 10.08 -4.95
CA HIS A 19 -1.58 11.14 -5.41
C HIS A 19 -0.80 12.44 -5.65
N GLU A 20 0.12 12.80 -4.77
CA GLU A 20 1.00 13.97 -4.95
C GLU A 20 1.91 13.81 -6.17
N LEU A 21 2.51 12.64 -6.38
CA LEU A 21 3.33 12.38 -7.56
C LEU A 21 2.50 12.44 -8.85
N ALA A 22 1.30 11.84 -8.85
CA ALA A 22 0.41 11.87 -10.01
C ALA A 22 -0.02 13.30 -10.36
N LYS A 23 -0.26 14.14 -9.35
CA LYS A 23 -0.57 15.56 -9.52
C LYS A 23 0.66 16.34 -10.01
N LYS A 24 1.84 16.07 -9.46
CA LYS A 24 3.11 16.72 -9.82
C LYS A 24 3.51 16.44 -11.26
N TYR A 25 3.38 15.18 -11.70
CA TYR A 25 3.76 14.76 -13.04
C TYR A 25 2.60 14.77 -14.05
N ASN A 26 1.44 15.28 -13.64
CA ASN A 26 0.23 15.41 -14.45
C ASN A 26 -0.17 14.08 -15.14
N GLY A 27 -0.01 12.96 -14.42
CA GLY A 27 -0.34 11.64 -14.94
C GLY A 27 0.31 10.48 -14.17
N PHE A 28 -0.06 9.27 -14.56
CA PHE A 28 0.39 8.02 -13.93
C PHE A 28 1.54 7.32 -14.65
N LEU A 29 1.93 7.83 -15.84
CA LEU A 29 2.96 7.22 -16.68
C LEU A 29 4.39 7.61 -16.27
N HIS A 30 4.54 8.49 -15.29
CA HIS A 30 5.86 8.89 -14.81
C HIS A 30 6.51 7.73 -14.04
N PRO A 31 7.79 7.41 -14.28
CA PRO A 31 8.46 6.28 -13.63
C PRO A 31 8.44 6.33 -12.10
N GLU A 32 8.46 7.53 -11.49
CA GLU A 32 8.28 7.65 -10.04
C GLU A 32 6.87 7.30 -9.56
N VAL A 33 5.83 7.66 -10.33
CA VAL A 33 4.44 7.31 -9.98
C VAL A 33 4.24 5.80 -10.10
N ILE A 34 4.78 5.18 -11.15
CA ILE A 34 4.75 3.72 -11.34
C ILE A 34 5.49 3.02 -10.21
N LYS A 35 6.70 3.47 -9.86
CA LYS A 35 7.49 2.92 -8.75
C LYS A 35 6.73 3.01 -7.43
N GLN A 36 6.11 4.15 -7.16
CA GLN A 36 5.30 4.34 -5.95
C GLN A 36 4.05 3.45 -5.96
N SER A 37 3.42 3.24 -7.11
CA SER A 37 2.28 2.33 -7.25
C SER A 37 2.68 0.89 -6.90
N VAL A 38 3.84 0.43 -7.36
CA VAL A 38 4.36 -0.91 -7.01
C VAL A 38 4.63 -1.05 -5.51
N ILE A 39 5.09 0.02 -4.85
CA ILE A 39 5.31 0.02 -3.40
C ILE A 39 3.96 -0.08 -2.67
N LEU A 40 2.95 0.68 -3.10
CA LEU A 40 1.61 0.62 -2.54
C LEU A 40 0.98 -0.77 -2.72
N ASP A 41 1.14 -1.37 -3.90
CA ASP A 41 0.64 -2.71 -4.21
C ASP A 41 1.25 -3.77 -3.28
N LYS A 42 2.56 -3.73 -3.06
CA LYS A 42 3.25 -4.61 -2.10
C LYS A 42 2.79 -4.43 -0.65
N LEU A 43 2.39 -3.22 -0.26
CA LEU A 43 1.86 -2.96 1.08
C LEU A 43 0.44 -3.50 1.24
N ILE A 44 -0.38 -3.40 0.19
CA ILE A 44 -1.72 -4.01 0.13
C ILE A 44 -1.60 -5.54 0.21
N ASP A 45 -0.68 -6.13 -0.56
CA ASP A 45 -0.48 -7.58 -0.57
C ASP A 45 -0.02 -8.09 0.81
N GLN A 46 0.91 -7.38 1.47
CA GLN A 46 1.32 -7.68 2.85
C GLN A 46 0.15 -7.58 3.83
N PHE A 47 -0.70 -6.55 3.71
CA PHE A 47 -1.88 -6.42 4.56
C PHE A 47 -2.86 -7.58 4.36
N ASN A 48 -3.13 -7.94 3.11
CA ASN A 48 -4.03 -9.03 2.76
C ASN A 48 -3.46 -10.37 3.24
N HIS A 49 -2.16 -10.61 3.10
CA HIS A 49 -1.51 -11.83 3.57
C HIS A 49 -1.52 -11.94 5.11
N GLU A 50 -1.28 -10.84 5.83
CA GLU A 50 -1.39 -10.81 7.30
C GLU A 50 -2.84 -10.95 7.79
N ALA A 51 -3.82 -10.52 7.00
CA ALA A 51 -5.24 -10.74 7.26
C ALA A 51 -5.65 -12.20 6.99
N GLU A 52 -5.16 -12.80 5.91
CA GLU A 52 -5.46 -14.17 5.51
C GLU A 52 -4.78 -15.19 6.44
N SER A 53 -3.57 -14.91 6.91
CA SER A 53 -2.84 -15.77 7.88
C SER A 53 -3.56 -15.91 9.23
N LYS A 54 -4.48 -15.00 9.57
CA LYS A 54 -5.36 -15.12 10.75
C LYS A 54 -6.58 -16.01 10.51
N ASN A 55 -6.93 -16.28 9.26
CA ASN A 55 -8.10 -17.11 8.90
C ASN A 55 -7.74 -18.60 8.70
N LYS A 56 -6.46 -18.98 8.70
CA LYS A 56 -6.00 -20.38 8.54
C LYS A 56 -5.60 -21.09 9.84
N ALA A 57 -5.85 -20.49 11.01
CA ALA A 57 -5.52 -21.08 12.31
C ALA A 57 -6.74 -21.65 13.07
N ASP A 58 -7.91 -21.71 12.42
CA ASP A 58 -9.18 -22.20 12.99
C ASP A 58 -9.87 -23.25 12.09
N GLY A 59 -9.08 -23.96 11.25
CA GLY A 59 -9.58 -25.03 10.38
C GLY A 59 -8.93 -26.37 10.69
#